data_AF-A0A2U3K030-F1
#
_entry.id   AF-A0A2U3K030-F1
#
_cell.length_a   1.000
_cell.length_b   1.000
_cell.length_c   1.000
_cell.angle_alpha   90.00
_cell.angle_beta   90.00
_cell.angle_gamma   90.00
#
_symmetry.space_group_name_H-M   'P 1'
#
loop_
_entity.id
_entity.type
_entity.pdbx_description
1 polymer ?
#
loop_
_entity_poly.entity_id
_entity_poly.type
_entity_poly.pdbx_seq_one_letter_code
_entity_poly.pdbx_strand_id
1 'polypeptide(L)' 'MLAHFGKEGKHEVAVPKISQETLAEMVGTTRSRVSFFMNRFRKLGFIDYHAGDELQVHSSLLNIVLHD' A
#
# COMPACT_ATOMS: atom_id res chain seq x y z
N MET A 1 -0.12 27.80 -10.91
CA MET A 1 0.87 26.91 -10.27
C MET A 1 0.26 26.39 -8.99
N LEU A 2 -0.04 25.08 -8.90
CA LEU A 2 -0.64 24.50 -7.70
C LEU A 2 0.38 24.55 -6.56
N ALA A 3 0.18 25.55 -5.71
CA ALA A 3 0.92 25.74 -4.48
C ALA A 3 0.43 24.75 -3.42
N HIS A 4 1.38 24.19 -2.68
CA HIS A 4 1.20 23.49 -1.40
C HIS A 4 0.48 22.12 -1.41
N PHE A 5 1.15 21.07 -1.90
CA PHE A 5 0.91 19.69 -1.44
C PHE A 5 2.15 19.14 -0.69
N GLY A 6 2.71 19.97 0.20
CA GLY A 6 4.01 19.69 0.83
C GLY A 6 4.02 19.56 2.35
N LYS A 7 2.90 19.69 3.06
CA LYS A 7 2.90 19.66 4.53
C LYS A 7 1.61 19.02 5.02
N GLU A 8 1.74 18.03 5.90
CA GLU A 8 0.70 17.13 6.46
C GLU A 8 0.50 15.77 5.74
N GLY A 9 1.60 15.06 5.44
CA GLY A 9 1.56 13.64 5.09
C GLY A 9 1.24 12.78 6.32
N LYS A 10 -0.05 12.62 6.61
CA LYS A 10 -0.63 11.90 7.73
C LYS A 10 -0.24 10.41 7.72
N HIS A 11 0.37 9.96 8.83
CA HIS A 11 0.51 8.59 9.32
C HIS A 11 0.88 7.55 8.25
N GLU A 12 2.18 7.30 8.09
CA GLU A 12 2.66 6.00 7.60
C GLU A 12 2.11 4.93 8.56
N VAL A 13 1.10 4.18 8.12
CA VAL A 13 0.63 3.03 8.89
C VAL A 13 1.67 1.95 8.69
N ALA A 14 2.51 1.75 9.70
CA ALA A 14 3.40 0.60 9.75
C ALA A 14 2.52 -0.66 9.75
N VAL A 15 2.50 -1.37 8.63
CA VAL A 15 1.77 -2.63 8.53
C VAL A 15 2.59 -3.68 9.29
N PRO A 16 2.01 -4.37 10.29
CA PRO A 16 2.72 -5.42 10.99
C PRO A 16 3.23 -6.46 9.99
N LYS A 17 4.42 -7.03 10.26
CA LYS A 17 5.01 -8.06 9.40
C LYS A 17 4.02 -9.22 9.23
N ILE A 18 3.45 -9.31 8.03
CA ILE A 18 2.47 -10.33 7.67
C ILE A 18 2.91 -10.99 6.38
N SER A 19 2.82 -12.32 6.34
CA SER A 19 3.14 -13.07 5.13
C SER A 19 2.04 -12.86 4.08
N GLN A 20 2.39 -13.08 2.81
CA GLN A 20 1.39 -13.03 1.73
C GLN A 20 0.38 -14.18 1.82
N GLU A 21 0.77 -15.31 2.42
CA GLU A 21 -0.10 -16.44 2.73
C GLU A 21 -1.19 -16.02 3.72
N THR A 22 -0.81 -15.44 4.86
CA THR A 22 -1.79 -14.95 5.85
C THR A 22 -2.65 -13.83 5.27
N LEU A 23 -2.07 -12.93 4.47
CA LEU A 23 -2.84 -11.90 3.77
C LEU A 23 -3.86 -12.50 2.78
N ALA A 24 -3.49 -13.58 2.09
CA ALA A 24 -4.40 -14.26 1.17
C ALA A 24 -5.57 -14.92 1.90
N GLU A 25 -5.32 -15.54 3.06
CA GLU A 25 -6.35 -16.10 3.92
C GLU A 25 -7.31 -15.02 4.43
N MET A 26 -6.78 -13.91 4.95
CA MET A 26 -7.61 -12.79 5.46
C MET A 26 -8.49 -12.16 4.38
N VAL A 27 -7.98 -12.05 3.15
CA VAL A 27 -8.73 -11.47 2.01
C VAL A 27 -9.68 -12.49 1.37
N GLY A 28 -9.50 -13.79 1.60
CA GLY A 28 -10.27 -14.85 0.96
C GLY A 28 -9.88 -15.08 -0.50
N THR A 29 -8.57 -15.04 -0.80
CA THR A 29 -8.03 -15.22 -2.15
C THR A 29 -6.78 -16.11 -2.15
N THR A 30 -6.10 -16.24 -3.29
CA THR A 30 -4.84 -16.99 -3.38
C THR A 30 -3.62 -16.11 -3.15
N ARG A 31 -2.53 -16.68 -2.62
CA ARG A 31 -1.21 -16.02 -2.51
C ARG A 31 -0.76 -15.41 -3.83
N SER A 32 -0.98 -16.09 -4.96
CA SER A 32 -0.63 -15.58 -6.29
C SER A 32 -1.41 -14.32 -6.67
N ARG A 33 -2.70 -14.24 -6.33
CA ARG A 33 -3.52 -13.04 -6.54
C ARG A 33 -3.06 -11.89 -5.64
N VAL A 34 -2.72 -12.16 -4.38
CA VAL A 34 -2.10 -11.16 -3.48
C VAL A 34 -0.81 -10.61 -4.10
N SER A 35 0.12 -11.48 -4.48
CA SER A 35 1.39 -11.08 -5.09
C SER A 35 1.21 -10.23 -6.35
N PHE A 36 0.24 -10.59 -7.19
CA PHE A 36 -0.11 -9.82 -8.39
C PHE A 36 -0.54 -8.38 -8.04
N PHE A 37 -1.46 -8.21 -7.08
CA PHE A 37 -1.92 -6.88 -6.68
C PHE A 37 -0.85 -6.08 -5.94
N MET A 38 -0.10 -6.70 -5.03
CA MET A 38 1.01 -6.02 -4.33
C MET A 38 2.06 -5.50 -5.32
N ASN A 39 2.39 -6.26 -6.36
CA ASN A 39 3.28 -5.77 -7.42
C ASN A 39 2.69 -4.60 -8.20
N ARG A 40 1.38 -4.61 -8.47
CA ARG A 40 0.68 -3.51 -9.14
C ARG A 40 0.64 -2.25 -8.27
N PHE A 41 0.31 -2.40 -6.98
CA PHE A 41 0.29 -1.28 -6.03
C PHE A 41 1.66 -0.62 -5.89
N ARG A 42 2.73 -1.43 -5.84
CA ARG A 42 4.10 -0.92 -5.85
C ARG A 42 4.40 -0.12 -7.12
N LYS A 43 4.07 -0.66 -8.31
CA LYS A 43 4.28 0.06 -9.59
C LYS A 43 3.51 1.37 -9.68
N LEU A 44 2.37 1.46 -9.02
CA LEU A 44 1.53 2.66 -8.98
C LEU A 44 1.89 3.62 -7.83
N GLY A 45 2.89 3.27 -7.00
CA GLY A 45 3.37 4.13 -5.90
C GLY A 45 2.50 4.12 -4.64
N PHE A 46 1.52 3.20 -4.53
CA PHE A 46 0.67 3.09 -3.35
C PHE A 46 1.37 2.44 -2.16
N ILE A 47 2.39 1.61 -2.43
CA ILE A 47 3.16 0.91 -1.39
C ILE A 47 4.64 0.84 -1.77
N ASP A 48 5.48 0.75 -0.74
CA ASP A 48 6.91 0.46 -0.87
C ASP A 48 7.38 -0.60 0.13
N TYR A 49 8.36 -1.39 -0.27
CA TYR A 49 9.04 -2.34 0.61
C TYR A 49 10.41 -1.78 0.96
N HIS A 50 10.61 -1.41 2.21
CA HIS A 50 11.92 -0.95 2.68
C HIS A 50 12.83 -2.14 3.01
N ALA A 51 14.14 -1.89 3.11
CA ALA A 51 15.13 -2.90 3.47
C ALA A 51 14.80 -3.47 4.87
N GLY A 52 14.18 -4.66 4.93
CA GLY A 52 13.73 -5.29 6.18
C GLY A 52 12.28 -5.82 6.20
N ASP A 53 11.62 -5.92 5.05
CA ASP A 53 10.24 -6.40 4.85
C ASP A 53 9.16 -5.52 5.47
N GLU A 54 9.47 -4.25 5.73
CA GLU A 54 8.48 -3.29 6.22
C GLU A 54 7.71 -2.70 5.04
N LEU A 55 6.40 -3.00 5.01
CA LEU A 55 5.47 -2.50 4.01
C LEU A 55 5.01 -1.10 4.44
N GLN A 56 5.36 -0.10 3.65
CA GLN A 56 4.84 1.26 3.78
C GLN A 56 3.66 1.47 2.85
N VAL A 57 2.65 2.21 3.31
CA VAL A 57 1.45 2.54 2.53
C VAL A 57 1.37 4.06 2.35
N HIS A 58 1.32 4.50 1.11
CA HIS A 58 1.20 5.92 0.75
C HIS A 58 -0.27 6.31 0.69
N SER A 59 -0.82 6.69 1.86
CA SER A 59 -2.23 7.04 2.04
C SER A 59 -2.68 8.27 1.23
N SER A 60 -1.75 9.14 0.84
CA SER A 60 -2.00 10.33 0.00
C SER A 60 -2.56 10.02 -1.39
N LEU A 61 -2.39 8.79 -1.88
CA LEU A 61 -2.93 8.34 -3.17
C LEU A 61 -4.30 7.65 -3.05
N LEU A 62 -4.74 7.29 -1.84
CA LEU A 62 -6.01 6.58 -1.62
C LEU A 62 -7.25 7.42 -1.95
N ASN A 63 -7.15 8.75 -1.87
CA ASN A 63 -8.24 9.67 -2.21
C ASN A 63 -8.66 9.62 -3.69
N ILE A 64 -7.88 8.98 -4.57
CA ILE A 64 -8.23 8.82 -5.99
C ILE A 64 -9.26 7.69 -6.19
N VAL A 65 -9.33 6.71 -5.27
CA VAL A 65 -10.18 5.52 -5.43
C VAL A 65 -11.52 5.65 -4.69
N LEU A 66 -11.63 6.55 -3.71
CA LEU A 66 -12.85 6.77 -2.91
C LEU A 66 -13.73 7.93 -3.40
N HIS A 67 -13.37 8.57 -4.52
CA HIS A 67 -14.11 9.69 -5.11
C HIS A 67 -14.67 9.38 -6.51
N ASP A 68 -15.32 8.21 -6.62
CA ASP A 68 -16.42 7.94 -7.57
C ASP A 68 -17.51 7.12 -6.87
#